data_AF-A0A957VP60-F1
#
_entry.id   AF-A0A957VP60-F1
#
_cell.length_a   1.000
_cell.length_b   1.000
_cell.length_c   1.000
_cell.angle_alpha   90.00
_cell.angle_beta   90.00
_cell.angle_gamma   90.00
#
_symmetry.space_group_name_H-M   'P 1'
#
loop_
_entity.id
_entity.type
_entity.pdbx_description
1 polymer ?
#
loop_
_entity_poly.entity_id
_entity_poly.type
_entity_poly.pdbx_seq_one_letter_code
_entity_poly.pdbx_strand_id
1 'polypeptide(L)' 'MEANGFAVEVKHVSDLASVKAKHGVPAMLQSCHTAIVDGYIIEGHVPAEDIQRLLTERP' A
#
# COMPACT_ATOMS: atom_id res chain seq x y z
N MET A 1 -8.29 2.55 -7.40
CA MET A 1 -8.51 1.40 -6.51
C MET A 1 -10.00 1.06 -6.39
N GLU A 2 -10.87 1.98 -5.97
CA GLU A 2 -12.33 1.71 -5.83
C GLU A 2 -12.99 1.20 -7.11
N ALA A 3 -12.71 1.83 -8.25
CA ALA A 3 -13.22 1.38 -9.56
C ALA A 3 -12.75 -0.04 -9.96
N ASN A 4 -11.72 -0.57 -9.31
CA ASN A 4 -11.21 -1.93 -9.50
C ASN A 4 -11.73 -2.90 -8.43
N GLY A 5 -12.78 -2.55 -7.70
CA GLY A 5 -13.48 -3.42 -6.74
C GLY A 5 -12.85 -3.48 -5.35
N PHE A 6 -11.86 -2.64 -5.05
CA PHE A 6 -11.29 -2.54 -3.71
C PHE A 6 -12.17 -1.65 -2.81
N ALA A 7 -12.46 -2.12 -1.59
CA ALA A 7 -12.96 -1.24 -0.54
C ALA A 7 -11.78 -0.41 0.00
N VAL A 8 -11.83 0.91 -0.15
CA VAL A 8 -10.72 1.81 0.19
C VAL A 8 -11.10 2.71 1.36
N GLU A 9 -10.24 2.75 2.37
CA GLU A 9 -10.28 3.76 3.43
C GLU A 9 -9.07 4.69 3.28
N VAL A 10 -9.30 5.98 3.10
CA VAL A 10 -8.22 6.97 2.98
C VAL A 10 -7.97 7.65 4.32
N LYS A 11 -6.73 7.57 4.82
CA LYS A 11 -6.30 8.26 6.04
C LYS A 11 -5.24 9.30 5.70
N HIS A 12 -5.58 10.58 5.86
CA HIS A 12 -4.60 11.65 5.79
C HIS A 12 -3.81 11.71 7.10
N VAL A 13 -2.48 11.63 6.99
CA VAL A 13 -1.57 11.68 8.12
C VAL A 13 -0.57 12.80 7.91
N SER A 14 -0.25 13.53 8.97
CA SER A 14 0.74 14.62 8.95
C SER A 14 2.18 14.12 8.89
N ASP A 15 2.43 12.90 9.39
CA ASP A 15 3.75 12.27 9.38
C ASP A 15 3.67 10.85 8.79
N LEU A 16 3.70 10.80 7.46
CA LEU A 16 3.67 9.54 6.71
C LEU A 16 4.97 8.74 6.87
N ALA A 17 6.11 9.40 7.06
CA ALA A 17 7.41 8.73 7.23
C ALA A 17 7.43 7.87 8.50
N SER A 18 6.90 8.38 9.61
CA SER A 18 6.75 7.60 10.84
C SER A 18 5.78 6.43 10.67
N VAL A 19 4.70 6.59 9.91
CA VAL A 19 3.76 5.49 9.62
C VAL A 19 4.45 4.38 8.83
N LYS A 20 5.20 4.73 7.78
CA LYS A 20 5.97 3.78 6.96
C LYS A 20 7.02 3.03 7.76
N ALA A 21 7.78 3.75 8.59
CA ALA A 21 8.79 3.14 9.44
C ALA A 21 8.19 2.14 10.44
N LYS A 22 7.03 2.47 11.04
CA LYS A 22 6.29 1.56 11.93
C LYS A 22 5.83 0.27 11.26
N HIS A 23 5.57 0.32 9.94
CA HIS A 23 5.22 -0.86 9.15
C HIS A 23 6.45 -1.53 8.50
N GLY A 24 7.68 -1.08 8.83
CA GLY A 24 8.90 -1.72 8.35
C GLY A 24 9.27 -1.39 6.90
N VAL A 25 8.71 -0.33 6.32
CA VAL A 25 9.04 0.09 4.95
C VAL A 25 10.46 0.68 4.93
N PRO A 26 11.41 0.08 4.18
CA PRO A 26 12.77 0.60 4.06
C PRO A 26 12.77 2.01 3.48
N ALA A 27 13.63 2.89 4.00
CA ALA A 27 13.69 4.29 3.58
C ALA A 27 13.87 4.46 2.06
N MET A 28 14.63 3.57 1.41
CA MET A 28 14.89 3.57 -0.03
C MET A 28 13.68 3.18 -0.90
N LEU A 29 12.63 2.58 -0.31
CA LEU A 29 11.42 2.13 -1.03
C LEU A 29 10.21 3.02 -0.76
N GLN A 30 10.34 4.07 0.05
CA GLN A 30 9.23 4.94 0.41
C GLN A 30 8.76 5.79 -0.78
N SER A 31 7.44 5.84 -1.00
CA SER A 31 6.81 6.64 -2.05
C SER A 31 6.03 7.84 -1.49
N CYS A 32 5.09 8.43 -2.24
CA CYS A 32 4.22 9.50 -1.74
C CYS A 32 3.04 8.99 -0.91
N HIS A 33 2.67 7.71 -1.04
CA HIS A 33 1.58 7.06 -0.32
C HIS A 33 1.89 5.58 -0.10
N THR A 34 1.25 5.03 0.93
CA THR A 34 1.38 3.64 1.34
C THR A 34 -0.02 3.08 1.50
N ALA A 35 -0.30 1.93 0.87
CA ALA A 35 -1.51 1.16 1.13
C ALA A 35 -1.16 -0.11 1.89
N ILE A 36 -2.07 -0.54 2.74
CA ILE A 36 -1.97 -1.80 3.47
C ILE A 36 -3.19 -2.63 3.11
N VAL A 37 -2.97 -3.86 2.65
CA VAL A 37 -4.04 -4.76 2.23
C VAL A 37 -3.66 -6.20 2.56
N ASP A 38 -4.50 -6.88 3.34
CA ASP A 38 -4.32 -8.30 3.69
C ASP A 38 -2.90 -8.65 4.21
N GLY A 39 -2.32 -7.75 5.02
CA GLY A 39 -0.98 -7.88 5.58
C GLY A 39 0.17 -7.44 4.66
N TYR A 40 -0.11 -7.16 3.39
CA TYR A 40 0.87 -6.62 2.44
C TYR A 40 0.94 -5.09 2.52
N ILE A 41 2.13 -4.56 2.24
CA ILE A 41 2.38 -3.12 2.12
C ILE A 41 2.68 -2.80 0.66
N ILE A 42 1.95 -1.85 0.11
CA ILE A 42 2.06 -1.40 -1.27
C ILE A 42 2.55 0.05 -1.26
N GLU A 43 3.73 0.29 -1.83
CA GLU A 43 4.33 1.62 -1.92
C GLU A 43 4.17 2.20 -3.33
N GLY A 44 3.60 3.40 -3.41
CA GLY A 44 3.49 4.16 -4.65
C GLY A 44 2.38 3.70 -5.61
N HIS A 45 2.47 4.19 -6.85
CA HIS A 45 1.46 3.97 -7.89
C HIS A 45 1.55 2.57 -8.50
N VAL A 46 1.21 1.55 -7.72
CA VAL A 46 1.14 0.17 -8.20
C VAL A 46 -0.20 -0.06 -8.93
N PRO A 47 -0.20 -0.64 -10.14
CA PRO A 47 -1.42 -1.01 -10.84
C PRO A 47 -2.31 -1.94 -10.02
N ALA A 48 -3.63 -1.77 -10.15
CA ALA A 48 -4.58 -2.58 -9.39
C ALA A 48 -4.50 -4.09 -9.76
N GLU A 49 -4.18 -4.40 -11.03
CA GLU A 49 -4.00 -5.78 -11.50
C GLU A 49 -2.85 -6.50 -10.78
N ASP A 50 -1.73 -5.80 -10.55
CA ASP A 50 -0.58 -6.37 -9.85
C ASP A 50 -0.90 -6.65 -8.38
N ILE A 51 -1.69 -5.78 -7.74
CA ILE A 51 -2.17 -6.00 -6.38
C ILE A 51 -3.14 -7.19 -6.32
N GLN A 52 -4.05 -7.32 -7.29
CA GLN A 52 -4.95 -8.48 -7.35
C GLN A 52 -4.17 -9.79 -7.55
N ARG A 53 -3.14 -9.78 -8.40
CA ARG A 53 -2.25 -10.92 -8.58
C ARG A 53 -1.51 -11.26 -7.30
N LEU A 54 -0.92 -10.27 -6.61
CA LEU A 54 -0.27 -10.47 -5.30
C LEU A 54 -1.22 -11.15 -4.29
N LEU A 55 -2.45 -10.65 -4.18
CA LEU A 55 -3.45 -11.18 -3.23
C LEU A 55 -3.99 -12.56 -3.60
N THR A 56 -3.94 -12.93 -4.89
CA THR A 56 -4.37 -14.24 -5.37
C THR A 56 -3.25 -15.27 -5.25
N GLU A 57 -2.04 -14.91 -5.69
CA GLU A 57 -0.89 -15.80 -5.78
C GLU A 57 -0.21 -15.98 -4.41
N ARG A 58 -0.27 -14.97 -3.53
CA ARG A 58 0.33 -14.96 -2.17
C ARG A 58 1.74 -15.60 -2.14
N PRO A 59 2.71 -15.01 -2.85
CA PRO A 59 4.09 -15.49 -2.88
C PRO A 59 4.79 -15.42 -1.52
#